data_AF-A0A031K5Y0-F1
#
_entry.id   AF-A0A031K5Y0-F1
#
_cell.length_a   1.000
_cell.length_b   1.000
_cell.length_c   1.000
_cell.angle_alpha   90.00
_cell.angle_beta   90.00
_cell.angle_gamma   90.00
#
_symmetry.space_group_name_H-M   'P 1'
#
loop_
_entity.id
_entity.type
_entity.pdbx_description
1 polymer ?
#
loop_
_entity_poly.entity_id
_entity_poly.type
_entity_poly.pdbx_seq_one_letter_code
_entity_poly.pdbx_strand_id
1 'polypeptide(L)' 'MPVIGCLLLIVLPLLGLTAGGFLWGAEGAKWGAGIGFTLAIAVFGGGSYAFIKGMRGR' A
#
# COMPACT_ATOMS: atom_id res chain seq x y z
N MET A 1 13.22 8.72 5.01
CA MET A 1 13.33 7.29 5.41
C MET A 1 12.48 6.44 4.48
N PRO A 2 12.98 6.11 3.28
CA PRO A 2 12.22 5.38 2.27
C PRO A 2 11.85 3.94 2.69
N VAL A 3 12.63 3.36 3.60
CA VAL A 3 12.50 1.97 4.07
C VAL A 3 11.13 1.68 4.70
N ILE A 4 10.58 2.62 5.48
CA ILE A 4 9.27 2.46 6.15
C ILE A 4 8.13 2.43 5.14
N GLY A 5 8.20 3.26 4.08
CA GLY A 5 7.20 3.25 3.01
C GLY A 5 7.25 1.96 2.18
N CYS A 6 8.46 1.44 1.91
CA CYS A 6 8.63 0.18 1.19
C CYS A 6 8.14 -1.03 2.00
N LEU A 7 8.34 -1.03 3.32
CA LEU A 7 7.77 -2.05 4.22
C LEU A 7 6.24 -1.98 4.23
N LEU A 8 5.66 -0.78 4.29
CA LEU A 8 4.20 -0.60 4.21
C LEU A 8 3.63 -1.14 2.89
N LEU A 9 4.37 -0.96 1.79
CA LEU A 9 4.02 -1.46 0.46
C LEU A 9 3.90 -2.98 0.36
N ILE A 10 4.57 -3.72 1.25
CA ILE A 10 4.52 -5.18 1.28
C ILE A 10 3.50 -5.67 2.31
N VAL A 11 3.44 -5.02 3.48
CA VAL A 11 2.60 -5.44 4.59
C VAL A 11 1.11 -5.20 4.31
N LEU A 12 0.73 -4.05 3.73
CA LEU A 12 -0.67 -3.74 3.43
C LEU A 12 -1.29 -4.70 2.41
N PRO A 13 -0.63 -5.05 1.29
CA PRO A 13 -1.13 -6.03 0.35
C PRO A 13 -1.18 -7.45 0.92
N LEU A 14 -0.21 -7.85 1.75
CA LEU A 14 -0.28 -9.14 2.45
C LEU A 14 -1.45 -9.21 3.43
N LEU A 15 -1.70 -8.13 4.18
CA LEU A 15 -2.87 -8.03 5.05
C LEU A 15 -4.18 -8.04 4.26
N GLY A 16 -4.25 -7.31 3.14
CA GLY A 16 -5.41 -7.31 2.26
C GLY A 16 -5.68 -8.68 1.62
N LEU A 17 -4.63 -9.39 1.21
CA LEU A 17 -4.73 -10.72 0.63
C LEU A 17 -5.16 -11.78 1.66
N THR A 18 -4.60 -11.73 2.88
CA THR A 18 -4.97 -12.65 3.96
C THR A 18 -6.38 -12.38 4.48
N ALA A 19 -6.72 -11.11 4.76
CA ALA A 19 -8.07 -10.73 5.22
C ALA A 19 -9.13 -10.98 4.13
N GLY A 20 -8.84 -10.63 2.88
CA GLY A 20 -9.74 -10.89 1.75
C GLY A 20 -9.93 -12.39 1.49
N GLY A 21 -8.84 -13.17 1.58
CA GLY A 21 -8.90 -14.63 1.47
C GLY A 21 -9.71 -15.29 2.57
N PHE A 22 -9.65 -14.75 3.79
CA PHE A 22 -10.41 -15.26 4.93
C PHE A 22 -11.91 -14.98 4.82
N LEU A 23 -12.30 -13.83 4.27
CA LEU A 23 -13.70 -13.41 4.17
C LEU A 23 -14.45 -14.01 2.99
N TRP A 24 -13.79 -14.19 1.84
CA TRP A 24 -14.48 -14.57 0.59
C TRP A 24 -13.73 -15.60 -0.26
N GLY A 25 -12.75 -16.30 0.34
CA GLY A 25 -11.95 -17.30 -0.36
C GLY A 25 -11.08 -16.70 -1.47
N ALA A 26 -10.86 -17.45 -2.55
CA ALA A 26 -9.95 -17.05 -3.62
C ALA A 26 -10.36 -15.74 -4.33
N GLU A 27 -11.65 -15.45 -4.42
CA GLU A 27 -12.17 -14.23 -5.05
C GLU A 27 -11.91 -13.01 -4.16
N GLY A 28 -12.16 -13.15 -2.85
CA GLY A 28 -11.84 -12.11 -1.86
C GLY A 28 -10.35 -11.85 -1.73
N ALA A 29 -9.50 -12.88 -1.87
CA ALA A 29 -8.05 -12.71 -1.89
C ALA A 29 -7.58 -11.84 -3.07
N LYS A 30 -8.16 -12.04 -4.27
CA LYS A 30 -7.83 -11.24 -5.47
C LYS A 30 -8.24 -9.77 -5.29
N TRP A 31 -9.47 -9.54 -4.84
CA TRP A 31 -9.97 -8.18 -4.60
C TRP A 31 -9.25 -7.49 -3.44
N GLY A 32 -9.02 -8.20 -2.33
CA GLY A 32 -8.29 -7.70 -1.18
C GLY A 32 -6.84 -7.37 -1.49
N ALA A 33 -6.17 -8.18 -2.31
CA ALA A 33 -4.82 -7.90 -2.79
C ALA A 33 -4.78 -6.66 -3.69
N GLY A 34 -5.71 -6.54 -4.64
CA GLY A 34 -5.79 -5.38 -5.53
C GLY A 34 -6.06 -4.07 -4.79
N ILE A 35 -6.97 -4.08 -3.83
CA ILE A 35 -7.30 -2.89 -3.01
C ILE A 35 -6.13 -2.55 -2.08
N GLY A 36 -5.53 -3.55 -1.42
CA GLY A 36 -4.38 -3.37 -0.54
C GLY A 36 -3.16 -2.80 -1.28
N PHE A 37 -2.93 -3.25 -2.52
CA PHE A 37 -1.86 -2.73 -3.38
C PHE A 37 -2.13 -1.30 -3.85
N THR A 38 -3.37 -0.98 -4.23
CA THR A 38 -3.75 0.37 -4.64
C THR A 38 -3.60 1.39 -3.51
N LEU A 39 -4.03 1.03 -2.29
CA LEU A 39 -3.84 1.85 -1.09
C LEU A 39 -2.36 2.06 -0.77
N ALA A 40 -1.57 0.99 -0.88
CA ALA A 40 -0.14 1.07 -0.62
C ALA A 40 0.59 2.00 -1.61
N ILE A 41 0.25 1.94 -2.90
CA ILE A 41 0.77 2.88 -3.92
C ILE A 41 0.32 4.30 -3.62
N ALA A 42 -0.95 4.52 -3.25
CA ALA A 42 -1.46 5.85 -2.96
C ALA A 42 -0.71 6.51 -1.78
N VAL A 43 -0.46 5.75 -0.71
CA VAL A 43 0.29 6.22 0.46
C VAL A 43 1.76 6.49 0.12
N PHE A 44 2.39 5.58 -0.64
CA PHE A 44 3.79 5.75 -1.02
C PHE A 44 4.00 6.91 -2.02
N GLY A 45 3.15 7.00 -3.04
CA GLY A 45 3.14 8.08 -4.02
C GLY A 45 2.82 9.43 -3.40
N GLY A 46 1.79 9.49 -2.54
CA GLY A 46 1.43 10.70 -1.80
C GLY A 46 2.53 11.17 -0.85
N GLY A 47 3.14 10.26 -0.09
CA GLY A 47 4.27 10.56 0.79
C GLY A 47 5.50 11.02 0.02
N SER A 48 5.82 10.39 -1.11
CA SER A 48 6.91 10.79 -1.99
C SER A 48 6.67 12.17 -2.62
N TYR A 49 5.43 12.44 -3.04
CA TYR A 49 5.04 13.73 -3.59
C TYR A 49 5.13 14.85 -2.54
N ALA A 50 4.62 14.62 -1.33
CA ALA A 50 4.74 15.55 -0.22
C ALA A 50 6.20 15.82 0.16
N PHE A 51 7.04 14.78 0.16
CA PHE A 51 8.47 14.89 0.42
C PHE A 51 9.19 15.70 -0.66
N ILE A 52 8.96 15.42 -1.95
CA ILE A 52 9.54 16.17 -3.06
C ILE A 52 9.08 17.63 -3.03
N LYS A 53 7.79 17.88 -2.76
CA LYS A 53 7.25 19.23 -2.62
C LYS A 53 7.89 19.98 -1.45
N GLY A 54 8.10 19.31 -0.31
CA GLY A 54 8.80 19.88 0.85
C GLY A 54 10.29 20.14 0.62
N MET A 55 10.97 19.31 -0.18
CA MET A 55 12.37 19.55 -0.58
C MET A 55 12.52 20.64 -1.63
N ARG A 56 11.57 20.75 -2.58
CA ARG A 56 11.59 21.80 -3.61
C ARG A 56 11.25 23.19 -3.06
N GLY A 57 10.63 23.24 -1.89
CA GLY A 57 10.32 24.49 -1.17
C GLY A 57 11.41 24.98 -0.21
N ARG A 58 12.54 24.26 -0.10
CA ARG A 58 13.76 24.74 0.58
C ARG A 58 14.79 25.19 -0.45
#